data_AF-I4D0E2-F1
#
_entry.id   AF-I4D0E2-F1
#
_cell.length_a   1.000
_cell.length_b   1.000
_cell.length_c   1.000
_cell.angle_alpha   90.00
_cell.angle_beta   90.00
_cell.angle_gamma   90.00
#
_symmetry.space_group_name_H-M   'P 1'
#
loop_
_entity.id
_entity.type
_entity.pdbx_description
1 polymer ?
#
loop_
_entity_poly.entity_id
_entity_poly.type
_entity_poly.pdbx_seq_one_letter_code
_entity_poly.pdbx_strand_id
1 'polypeptide(L)'
;MNSKNQYKQIWLETEDEQAMCALINGDKGWLMYLRYNGDSGFSSRNPNYNGDPRAVLEYYLDNGQCDEYPLSWTLPIVEVERALDYFKKEKKPPKFITWHNDSGDNETI
;
A
#
# COMPACT_ATOMS: atom_id res chain seq x y z
N MET A 1 11.74 -22.53 8.45
CA MET A 1 10.58 -22.22 7.59
C MET A 1 11.06 -21.22 6.55
N ASN A 2 10.76 -21.46 5.27
CA ASN A 2 11.32 -20.70 4.14
C ASN A 2 10.92 -19.22 4.18
N SER A 3 11.86 -18.37 4.56
CA SER A 3 11.76 -16.90 4.66
C SER A 3 11.70 -16.15 3.32
N LYS A 4 11.72 -16.86 2.18
CA LYS A 4 11.72 -16.24 0.84
C LYS A 4 10.36 -15.78 0.30
N ASN A 5 9.25 -16.11 0.97
CA ASN A 5 7.90 -15.77 0.51
C ASN A 5 7.15 -14.77 1.41
N GLN A 6 7.79 -14.29 2.47
CA GLN A 6 7.16 -13.41 3.46
C GLN A 6 7.01 -11.98 2.92
N TYR A 7 8.10 -11.45 2.35
CA TYR A 7 8.13 -10.08 1.85
C TYR A 7 7.92 -10.04 0.35
N LYS A 8 7.09 -9.12 -0.12
CA LYS A 8 6.91 -8.85 -1.55
C LYS A 8 6.72 -7.36 -1.78
N GLN A 9 7.32 -6.87 -2.84
CA GLN A 9 7.04 -5.56 -3.42
C GLN A 9 6.37 -5.77 -4.77
N ILE A 10 5.22 -5.13 -4.98
CA ILE A 10 4.47 -5.22 -6.25
C ILE A 10 4.25 -3.80 -6.74
N TRP A 11 4.60 -3.55 -8.00
CA TRP A 11 4.31 -2.30 -8.69
C TRP A 11 3.39 -2.57 -9.88
N LEU A 12 2.33 -1.77 -9.98
CA LEU A 12 1.45 -1.70 -11.13
C LEU A 12 1.46 -0.28 -11.65
N GLU A 13 1.83 -0.10 -12.91
CA GLU A 13 1.85 1.19 -13.59
C GLU A 13 0.78 1.23 -14.67
N THR A 14 0.27 2.42 -14.96
CA THR A 14 -0.64 2.68 -16.08
C THR A 14 0.08 3.45 -17.19
N GLU A 15 -0.53 3.50 -18.37
CA GLU A 15 0.00 4.29 -19.49
C GLU A 15 0.00 5.80 -19.19
N ASP A 16 -0.82 6.24 -18.22
CA ASP A 16 -0.94 7.64 -17.77
C ASP A 16 0.00 7.97 -16.60
N GLU A 17 1.07 7.20 -16.40
CA GLU A 17 2.07 7.37 -15.33
C GLU A 17 1.54 7.26 -13.89
N GLN A 18 0.29 6.84 -13.71
CA GLN A 18 -0.22 6.48 -12.39
C GLN A 18 0.40 5.16 -11.96
N ALA A 19 0.64 5.01 -10.67
CA ALA A 19 1.20 3.78 -10.12
C ALA A 19 0.50 3.38 -8.82
N MET A 20 0.42 2.08 -8.59
CA MET A 20 0.08 1.50 -7.31
C MET A 20 1.19 0.55 -6.86
N CYS A 21 1.68 0.77 -5.65
CA CYS A 21 2.63 -0.09 -4.99
C CYS A 21 1.96 -0.83 -3.84
N ALA A 22 2.27 -2.12 -3.69
CA ALA A 22 1.99 -2.88 -2.48
C ALA A 22 3.30 -3.37 -1.87
N LEU A 23 3.49 -3.07 -0.58
CA LEU A 23 4.49 -3.72 0.26
C LEU A 23 3.77 -4.75 1.11
N ILE A 24 4.21 -6.01 1.06
CA ILE A 24 3.56 -7.13 1.73
C ILE A 24 4.55 -7.76 2.71
N ASN A 25 4.06 -8.11 3.90
CA ASN A 25 4.74 -8.93 4.88
C ASN A 25 3.72 -9.95 5.43
N GLY A 26 3.82 -11.19 4.95
CA GLY A 26 2.94 -12.28 5.36
C GLY A 26 1.49 -12.05 4.91
N ASP A 27 0.59 -11.89 5.88
CA ASP A 27 -0.86 -11.75 5.68
C ASP A 27 -1.35 -10.30 5.69
N LYS A 28 -0.42 -9.33 5.68
CA LYS A 28 -0.71 -7.90 5.67
C LYS A 28 0.09 -7.18 4.59
N GLY A 29 -0.47 -6.08 4.13
CA GLY A 29 0.25 -5.18 3.25
C GLY A 29 -0.15 -3.72 3.42
N TRP A 30 0.73 -2.87 2.94
CA TRP A 30 0.53 -1.44 2.85
C TRP A 30 0.45 -1.05 1.37
N LEU A 31 -0.51 -0.19 1.04
CA LEU A 31 -0.71 0.29 -0.32
C LEU A 31 -0.27 1.74 -0.42
N MET A 32 0.35 2.06 -1.56
CA MET A 32 0.62 3.41 -2.02
C MET A 32 0.04 3.60 -3.41
N TYR A 33 -0.54 4.76 -3.65
CA TYR A 33 -1.01 5.19 -4.96
C TYR A 33 -0.37 6.52 -5.33
N LEU A 34 0.19 6.59 -6.53
CA LEU A 34 0.83 7.79 -7.09
C LEU A 34 0.04 8.23 -8.31
N ARG A 35 -0.29 9.53 -8.40
CA ARG A 35 -1.03 10.09 -9.55
C ARG A 35 -0.13 10.32 -10.76
N TYR A 36 1.16 10.55 -10.53
CA TYR A 36 2.20 10.81 -11.52
C TYR A 36 3.58 10.56 -10.91
N ASN A 37 4.64 10.53 -11.73
CA ASN A 37 6.01 10.37 -11.25
C ASN A 37 6.45 11.55 -10.37
N GLY A 38 6.90 11.26 -9.14
CA GLY A 38 7.30 12.26 -8.16
C GLY A 38 6.19 12.78 -7.25
N ASP A 39 4.96 12.26 -7.38
CA ASP A 39 3.89 12.49 -6.40
C ASP A 39 4.27 11.88 -5.03
N SER A 40 4.02 12.59 -3.93
CA SER A 40 4.15 12.00 -2.59
C SER A 40 3.06 10.94 -2.34
N GLY A 41 1.96 11.05 -3.09
CA GLY A 41 0.96 10.01 -3.22
C GLY A 41 -0.05 9.91 -2.09
N PHE A 42 -0.74 8.79 -2.08
CA PHE A 42 -1.72 8.41 -1.08
C PHE A 42 -1.35 7.05 -0.51
N SER A 43 -1.57 6.85 0.79
CA SER A 43 -1.30 5.58 1.44
C SER A 43 -2.49 5.02 2.21
N SER A 44 -2.54 3.69 2.36
CA SER A 44 -3.67 3.03 3.03
C SER A 44 -3.73 3.33 4.53
N ARG A 45 -4.94 3.38 5.06
CA ARG A 45 -5.27 3.30 6.48
C ARG A 45 -6.26 2.18 6.71
N ASN A 46 -6.13 1.50 7.84
CA ASN A 46 -7.05 0.44 8.25
C ASN A 46 -8.01 0.98 9.32
N PRO A 47 -9.25 1.35 8.94
CA PRO A 47 -10.22 1.90 9.88
C PRO A 47 -10.68 0.89 10.93
N ASN A 48 -10.44 -0.41 10.69
CA ASN A 48 -10.83 -1.50 11.59
C ASN A 48 -9.69 -1.93 12.52
N TYR A 49 -8.52 -1.28 12.48
CA TYR A 49 -7.43 -1.60 13.37
C TYR A 49 -7.74 -1.19 14.82
N ASN A 50 -7.67 -2.15 15.74
CA ASN A 50 -7.95 -1.97 17.17
C ASN A 50 -6.79 -2.41 18.09
N GLY A 51 -5.60 -2.63 17.53
CA GLY A 51 -4.40 -3.03 18.26
C GLY A 51 -3.63 -1.85 18.87
N ASP A 52 -2.39 -2.10 19.32
CA ASP A 52 -1.52 -1.03 19.86
C ASP A 52 -1.23 0.02 18.78
N PRO A 53 -1.53 1.31 19.01
CA PRO A 53 -1.27 2.38 18.04
C PRO A 53 0.21 2.59 17.71
N ARG A 54 1.13 2.06 18.53
CA ARG A 54 2.58 2.15 18.33
C ARG A 54 3.17 0.92 17.64
N ALA A 55 2.36 -0.13 17.42
CA ALA A 55 2.85 -1.33 16.77
C ALA A 55 3.11 -1.05 15.29
N VAL A 56 4.25 -1.52 14.80
CA VAL A 56 4.72 -1.36 13.43
C VAL A 56 4.88 -2.72 12.75
N LEU A 57 4.96 -2.70 11.42
CA LEU A 57 5.32 -3.84 10.59
C LEU A 57 6.46 -3.43 9.67
N GLU A 58 7.48 -4.29 9.63
CA GLU A 58 8.61 -4.14 8.73
C GLU A 58 8.26 -4.61 7.32
N TYR A 59 8.80 -3.93 6.31
CA TYR A 59 8.77 -4.32 4.92
C TYR A 59 10.18 -4.25 4.35
N TYR A 60 10.60 -5.30 3.66
CA TYR A 60 11.87 -5.33 2.95
C TYR A 60 11.60 -5.10 1.47
N LEU A 61 12.20 -4.05 0.92
CA LEU A 61 12.09 -3.66 -0.48
C LEU A 61 13.18 -4.36 -1.29
N ASP A 62 12.99 -4.40 -2.62
CA ASP A 62 13.91 -5.09 -3.54
C ASP A 62 15.32 -4.45 -3.56
N ASN A 63 15.44 -3.17 -3.19
CA ASN A 63 16.71 -2.46 -3.05
C ASN A 63 17.44 -2.77 -1.72
N GLY A 64 16.88 -3.64 -0.87
CA GLY A 64 17.43 -4.00 0.43
C GLY A 64 17.08 -3.05 1.57
N GLN A 65 16.30 -1.99 1.30
CA GLN A 65 15.78 -1.10 2.33
C GLN A 65 14.76 -1.82 3.20
N CYS A 66 14.79 -1.55 4.50
CA CYS A 66 13.79 -1.98 5.46
C CYS A 66 13.01 -0.76 5.94
N ASP A 67 11.72 -0.72 5.62
CA ASP A 67 10.81 0.33 6.06
C ASP A 67 9.89 -0.19 7.16
N GLU A 68 9.53 0.67 8.09
CA GLU A 68 8.57 0.38 9.16
C GLU A 68 7.36 1.29 9.02
N TYR A 69 6.17 0.69 8.97
CA TYR A 69 4.92 1.44 8.99
C TYR A 69 4.02 1.00 10.15
N PRO A 70 3.23 1.91 10.74
CA PRO A 70 2.22 1.55 11.74
C PRO A 70 1.29 0.45 11.23
N LEU A 71 0.97 -0.53 12.07
CA LEU A 71 0.00 -1.58 11.72
C LEU A 71 -1.39 -1.01 11.39
N SER A 72 -1.73 0.15 11.94
CA SER A 72 -2.94 0.90 11.61
C SER A 72 -2.99 1.40 10.17
N TRP A 73 -1.88 1.34 9.42
CA TRP A 73 -1.82 1.69 8.00
C TRP A 73 -1.90 0.46 7.09
N THR A 74 -1.78 -0.73 7.69
CA THR A 74 -1.71 -2.00 6.98
C THR A 74 -3.07 -2.69 6.89
N LEU A 75 -3.35 -3.26 5.74
CA LEU A 75 -4.58 -3.95 5.42
C LEU A 75 -4.36 -5.47 5.39
N PRO A 76 -5.39 -6.28 5.65
CA PRO A 76 -5.33 -7.72 5.39
C PRO A 76 -5.00 -7.99 3.92
N ILE A 77 -4.21 -9.04 3.65
CA ILE A 77 -3.73 -9.38 2.30
C ILE A 77 -4.86 -9.51 1.28
N VAL A 78 -6.03 -10.02 1.68
CA VAL A 78 -7.20 -10.16 0.82
C VAL A 78 -7.69 -8.80 0.28
N GLU A 79 -7.66 -7.75 1.10
CA GLU A 79 -8.03 -6.40 0.65
C GLU A 79 -6.94 -5.77 -0.24
N VAL A 80 -5.67 -6.08 0.04
CA VAL A 80 -4.52 -5.65 -0.79
C VAL A 80 -4.61 -6.27 -2.19
N GLU A 81 -4.83 -7.58 -2.28
CA GLU A 81 -4.97 -8.30 -3.55
C GLU A 81 -6.18 -7.77 -4.34
N ARG A 82 -7.31 -7.57 -3.66
CA ARG A 82 -8.51 -6.97 -4.27
C ARG A 82 -8.25 -5.57 -4.80
N ALA A 83 -7.49 -4.75 -4.07
CA ALA A 83 -7.12 -3.40 -4.50
C ALA A 83 -6.22 -3.40 -5.75
N LEU A 84 -5.22 -4.28 -5.76
CA LEU A 84 -4.32 -4.45 -6.91
C LEU A 84 -5.09 -4.92 -8.15
N ASP A 85 -5.97 -5.91 -8.00
CA ASP A 85 -6.81 -6.41 -9.10
C ASP A 85 -7.74 -5.32 -9.64
N TYR A 86 -8.37 -4.55 -8.75
CA TYR A 86 -9.21 -3.41 -9.13
C TYR A 86 -8.40 -2.37 -9.90
N PHE A 87 -7.24 -1.95 -9.37
CA PHE A 87 -6.40 -0.95 -10.02
C PHE A 87 -5.90 -1.43 -11.39
N LYS A 88 -5.48 -2.69 -11.49
CA LYS A 88 -5.04 -3.30 -12.74
C LYS A 88 -6.11 -3.23 -13.82
N LYS A 89 -7.37 -3.48 -13.46
CA LYS A 89 -8.52 -3.53 -14.37
C LYS A 89 -9.08 -2.14 -14.69
N GLU A 90 -9.34 -1.33 -13.67
CA GLU A 90 -10.09 -0.08 -13.78
C GLU A 90 -9.19 1.14 -13.96
N LYS A 91 -7.86 0.99 -13.76
CA LYS A 91 -6.85 2.05 -13.86
C LYS A 91 -7.17 3.27 -13.00
N LYS A 92 -7.79 3.02 -11.85
CA LYS A 92 -8.23 4.02 -10.88
C LYS A 92 -8.00 3.50 -9.46
N PRO A 93 -7.69 4.37 -8.50
CA PRO A 93 -7.57 3.95 -7.11
C PRO A 93 -8.93 3.43 -6.60
N PRO A 94 -8.96 2.29 -5.90
CA PRO A 94 -10.18 1.72 -5.35
C PRO A 94 -10.73 2.58 -4.21
N LYS A 95 -12.01 2.99 -4.33
CA LYS A 95 -12.73 3.79 -3.32
C LYS A 95 -13.07 3.04 -2.03
N PHE A 96 -12.94 1.71 -2.02
CA PHE A 96 -13.17 0.91 -0.82
C PHE A 96 -11.96 0.89 0.12
N ILE A 97 -10.82 1.44 -0.31
CA ILE A 97 -9.64 1.63 0.54
C ILE A 97 -9.73 3.01 1.19
N THR A 98 -9.44 3.09 2.48
CA THR A 98 -9.29 4.37 3.17
C THR A 98 -7.91 4.94 2.85
N TRP A 99 -7.88 5.92 1.95
CA TRP A 99 -6.66 6.60 1.54
C TRP A 99 -6.36 7.80 2.46
N HIS A 100 -5.10 7.97 2.81
CA HIS A 100 -4.55 9.19 3.38
C HIS A 100 -3.73 9.91 2.31
N ASN A 101 -3.91 11.22 2.18
CA ASN A 101 -3.16 12.04 1.24
C ASN A 101 -1.83 12.47 1.89
N ASP A 102 -0.72 11.91 1.42
CA ASP A 102 0.62 12.21 1.92
C ASP A 102 1.23 13.46 1.26
N SER A 103 0.64 13.95 0.16
CA SER A 103 1.05 15.18 -0.54
C SER A 103 0.60 16.47 0.15
N GLY A 104 -0.44 16.41 1.00
CA GLY A 104 -0.94 17.56 1.74
C GLY A 104 -1.59 18.65 0.89
N ASP A 105 -1.93 18.34 -0.37
CA ASP A 105 -2.55 19.25 -1.33
C ASP A 105 -4.08 19.35 -1.20
N ASN A 106 -4.66 18.75 -0.16
CA ASN A 106 -6.09 18.67 0.15
C ASN A 106 -6.95 17.87 -0.84
N GLU A 107 -6.34 17.17 -1.80
CA GLU A 107 -7.06 16.28 -2.70
C GLU A 107 -7.58 15.02 -1.98
N THR A 108 -8.67 14.46 -2.50
CA THR A 108 -9.32 13.24 -1.98
C THR A 108 -9.61 12.25 -3.10
N ILE A 109 -9.79 10.97 -2.75
CA ILE A 109 -10.06 9.85 -3.66
C ILE A 109 -11.40 9.19 -3.33
#